data_AF-A0AAU5WCI1-F1
#
_entry.id   AF-A0AAU5WCI1-F1
#
_cell.length_a   1.000
_cell.length_b   1.000
_cell.length_c   1.000
_cell.angle_alpha   90.00
_cell.angle_beta   90.00
_cell.angle_gamma   90.00
#
_symmetry.space_group_name_H-M   'P 1'
#
loop_
_entity.id
_entity.type
_entity.pdbx_description
1 polymer ?
#
loop_
_entity_poly.entity_id
_entity_poly.type
_entity_poly.pdbx_seq_one_letter_code
_entity_poly.pdbx_strand_id
1 'polypeptide(L)' 'MTASLSGVVALLEGGQRDGELRDFDPLMMARIIRRTLDAEGARVAHGAPVDAVIDELIATFSRATRSAP' A
#
# COMPACT_ATOMS: atom_id res chain seq x y z
N MET A 1 -2.81 11.54 -11.19
CA MET A 1 -4.12 11.36 -10.52
C MET A 1 -3.87 10.79 -9.14
N THR A 2 -4.27 11.48 -8.08
CA THR A 2 -4.25 10.89 -6.73
C THR A 2 -5.39 9.88 -6.66
N ALA A 3 -5.10 8.61 -6.37
CA ALA A 3 -6.15 7.61 -6.15
C ALA A 3 -7.04 8.07 -4.97
N SER A 4 -8.36 8.07 -5.15
CA SER A 4 -9.29 8.24 -4.04
C SER A 4 -9.21 7.03 -3.10
N LEU A 5 -9.53 7.22 -1.82
CA LEU A 5 -9.54 6.10 -0.87
C LEU A 5 -10.45 4.96 -1.34
N SER A 6 -11.61 5.28 -1.91
CA SER A 6 -12.53 4.29 -2.48
C SER A 6 -11.94 3.54 -3.67
N GLY A 7 -11.14 4.20 -4.51
CA GLY A 7 -10.43 3.56 -5.61
C GLY A 7 -9.41 2.54 -5.12
N VAL A 8 -8.66 2.87 -4.07
CA VAL A 8 -7.71 1.93 -3.46
C VAL A 8 -8.43 0.74 -2.84
N VAL A 9 -9.55 0.96 -2.16
CA VAL A 9 -10.38 -0.13 -1.62
C VAL A 9 -10.84 -1.09 -2.72
N ALA A 10 -11.35 -0.56 -3.83
CA ALA A 10 -11.82 -1.37 -4.96
C ALA A 10 -10.68 -2.21 -5.59
N LEU A 11 -9.46 -1.68 -5.65
CA LEU A 11 -8.29 -2.44 -6.12
C LEU A 11 -7.94 -3.59 -5.18
N LEU A 12 -7.96 -3.35 -3.87
CA LEU A 12 -7.66 -4.38 -2.87
C LEU A 12 -8.74 -5.48 -2.86
N GLU A 13 -10.02 -5.12 -2.97
CA GLU A 13 -11.13 -6.07 -3.12
C GLU A 13 -11.00 -6.88 -4.42
N GLY A 14 -10.55 -6.26 -5.51
CA GLY A 14 -10.22 -6.95 -6.75
C GLY A 14 -9.14 -8.00 -6.56
N GLY A 15 -7.99 -7.63 -6.00
CA GLY A 15 -6.89 -8.56 -5.77
C GLY A 15 -7.26 -9.71 -4.80
N GLN A 16 -8.15 -9.47 -3.83
CA GLN A 16 -8.68 -10.55 -2.98
C GLN A 16 -9.60 -11.49 -3.75
N ARG A 17 -10.52 -10.96 -4.57
CA ARG A 17 -11.40 -11.79 -5.42
C ARG A 17 -10.61 -12.66 -6.40
N ASP A 18 -9.50 -12.15 -6.91
CA ASP A 18 -8.66 -12.85 -7.88
C ASP A 18 -7.64 -13.80 -7.22
N GLY A 19 -7.57 -13.82 -5.88
CA GLY A 19 -6.66 -14.68 -5.10
C GLY A 19 -5.20 -14.21 -5.04
N GLU A 20 -4.91 -13.03 -5.60
CA GLU A 20 -3.57 -12.41 -5.58
C GLU A 20 -3.19 -11.89 -4.18
N LEU A 21 -4.22 -11.46 -3.43
CA LEU A 21 -4.08 -10.92 -2.08
C LEU A 21 -4.74 -11.85 -1.07
N ARG A 22 -4.15 -11.97 0.12
CA ARG A 22 -4.77 -12.69 1.25
C ARG A 22 -6.00 -11.95 1.76
N ASP A 23 -6.80 -12.64 2.56
CA ASP A 23 -7.90 -12.01 3.28
C ASP A 23 -7.40 -11.02 4.35
N PHE A 24 -7.90 -9.79 4.28
CA PHE A 24 -7.75 -8.68 5.23
C PHE A 24 -8.87 -7.66 5.02
N ASP A 25 -9.09 -6.76 5.96
CA ASP A 25 -10.00 -5.62 5.80
C ASP A 25 -9.44 -4.61 4.77
N PRO A 26 -10.05 -4.45 3.57
CA PRO A 26 -9.53 -3.59 2.52
C PRO A 26 -9.56 -2.11 2.89
N LEU A 27 -10.55 -1.67 3.66
CA LEU A 27 -10.66 -0.29 4.11
C LEU A 27 -9.56 0.04 5.12
N MET A 28 -9.28 -0.88 6.05
CA MET A 28 -8.16 -0.73 6.98
C MET A 28 -6.84 -0.65 6.23
N MET A 29 -6.58 -1.57 5.29
CA MET A 29 -5.32 -1.59 4.53
C MET A 29 -5.14 -0.34 3.65
N ALA A 30 -6.20 0.12 2.98
CA ALA A 30 -6.16 1.36 2.20
C ALA A 30 -5.81 2.59 3.06
N ARG A 31 -6.35 2.66 4.30
CA ARG A 31 -6.01 3.73 5.25
C ARG A 31 -4.56 3.67 5.71
N ILE A 32 -4.02 2.47 5.95
CA ILE A 32 -2.62 2.27 6.31
C ILE A 32 -1.72 2.74 5.18
N ILE A 33 -1.94 2.25 3.95
CA ILE A 33 -1.19 2.66 2.75
C ILE A 33 -1.18 4.19 2.63
N ARG A 34 -2.36 4.83 2.73
CA ARG A 34 -2.44 6.29 2.58
C ARG A 34 -1.63 7.04 3.64
N ARG A 35 -1.79 6.67 4.92
CA ARG A 35 -1.06 7.31 6.03
C ARG A 35 0.45 7.11 5.90
N THR A 36 0.89 5.92 5.51
CA THR A 36 2.30 5.64 5.28
C THR A 36 2.85 6.49 4.14
N LEU A 37 2.14 6.59 3.00
CA LEU A 37 2.57 7.44 1.89
C LEU A 37 2.61 8.93 2.26
N ASP A 38 1.65 9.42 3.03
CA ASP A 38 1.64 10.81 3.51
C ASP A 38 2.86 11.09 4.42
N ALA A 39 3.22 10.15 5.30
CA ALA A 39 4.37 10.27 6.21
C ALA A 39 5.71 10.14 5.49
N GLU A 40 5.87 9.13 4.63
CA GLU A 40 7.13 8.90 3.91
C GLU A 40 7.36 9.93 2.81
N GLY A 41 6.29 10.45 2.20
CA GLY A 41 6.37 11.60 1.29
C GLY A 41 6.98 12.83 1.97
N ALA A 42 6.63 13.08 3.23
CA ALA A 42 7.28 14.13 4.01
C ALA A 42 8.77 13.83 4.23
N ARG A 43 9.16 12.60 4.59
CA ARG A 43 10.58 12.23 4.75
C ARG A 43 11.39 12.41 3.47
N VAL A 44 10.85 12.00 2.32
CA VAL A 44 11.47 12.20 1.01
C VAL A 44 11.64 13.68 0.69
N ALA A 45 10.63 14.52 0.98
CA ALA A 45 10.74 15.97 0.82
C ALA A 45 11.85 16.60 1.70
N HIS A 46 12.24 15.94 2.79
CA HIS A 46 13.35 16.35 3.67
C HIS A 46 14.67 15.61 3.37
N GLY A 47 14.80 14.98 2.19
CA GLY A 47 16.07 14.42 1.71
C GLY A 47 16.29 12.94 2.01
N ALA A 48 15.28 12.20 2.46
CA ALA A 48 15.38 10.74 2.52
C ALA A 48 15.59 10.15 1.11
N PRO A 49 16.39 9.08 0.95
CA PRO A 49 16.66 8.46 -0.35
C PRO A 49 15.38 7.84 -0.93
N VAL A 50 14.84 8.46 -1.98
CA VAL A 50 13.53 8.11 -2.56
C VAL A 50 13.44 6.66 -2.99
N ASP A 51 14.46 6.13 -3.65
CA ASP A 51 14.45 4.76 -4.16
C ASP A 51 14.42 3.74 -3.01
N ALA A 52 15.21 3.95 -1.96
CA ALA A 52 15.21 3.09 -0.78
C ALA A 52 13.88 3.12 -0.02
N VAL A 53 13.22 4.29 0.04
CA VAL A 53 11.88 4.41 0.63
C VAL A 53 10.86 3.65 -0.21
N ILE A 54 10.90 3.78 -1.54
CA ILE A 54 9.99 3.05 -2.45
C ILE A 54 10.17 1.54 -2.29
N ASP A 55 11.41 1.06 -2.32
CA ASP A 55 11.74 -0.37 -2.20
C ASP A 55 11.20 -0.96 -0.89
N GLU A 56 11.40 -0.26 0.23
CA GLU A 56 10.92 -0.72 1.54
C GLU A 56 9.39 -0.73 1.62
N LEU A 57 8.71 0.27 1.06
CA LEU A 57 7.25 0.31 1.02
C LEU A 57 6.67 -0.84 0.19
N ILE A 58 7.24 -1.09 -0.99
CA ILE A 58 6.85 -2.22 -1.84
C ILE A 58 7.07 -3.53 -1.10
N ALA A 59 8.24 -3.73 -0.50
CA ALA A 59 8.57 -4.95 0.23
C ALA A 59 7.63 -5.19 1.43
N THR A 60 7.36 -4.13 2.20
CA THR A 60 6.47 -4.17 3.37
C THR A 60 5.06 -4.55 2.97
N PHE A 61 4.45 -3.81 2.04
CA PHE A 61 3.07 -4.08 1.66
C PHE A 61 2.93 -5.39 0.90
N SER A 62 3.89 -5.74 0.05
CA SER A 62 3.88 -7.04 -0.63
C SER A 62 3.85 -8.20 0.36
N ARG A 63 4.69 -8.18 1.40
CA ARG A 63 4.65 -9.23 2.44
C ARG A 63 3.36 -9.18 3.25
N ALA A 64 2.86 -7.98 3.53
CA ALA A 64 1.65 -7.81 4.33
C ALA A 64 0.37 -8.22 3.60
N THR A 65 0.35 -8.22 2.26
CA THR A 65 -0.89 -8.44 1.48
C THR A 65 -0.88 -9.67 0.60
N ARG A 66 0.28 -10.24 0.23
CA ARG A 66 0.35 -11.42 -0.64
C ARG A 66 -0.33 -12.62 0.03
N SER A 67 -1.08 -13.39 -0.75
CA SER A 67 -1.52 -14.73 -0.35
C SER A 67 -0.29 -15.59 0.02
N ALA A 68 -0.41 -16.45 1.03
CA ALA A 68 0.65 -17.42 1.30
C ALA A 68 0.90 -18.25 0.01
N PRO A 69 2.15 -18.66 -0.26
CA PRO A 69 2.43 -19.60 -1.34
C PRO A 69 1.55 -20.85 -1.26
#